data_AF-A0A1L9WY79-F1
#
_entry.id   AF-A0A1L9WY79-F1
#
_cell.length_a   1.000
_cell.length_b   1.000
_cell.length_c   1.000
_cell.angle_alpha   90.00
_cell.angle_beta   90.00
_cell.angle_gamma   90.00
#
_symmetry.space_group_name_H-M   'P 1'
#
loop_
_entity.id
_entity.type
_entity.pdbx_description
1 polymer ?
#
loop_
_entity_poly.entity_id
_entity_poly.type
_entity_poly.pdbx_seq_one_letter_code
_entity_poly.pdbx_strand_id
1 'polypeptide(L)'
;MNRLRIRSIYDLLGVDPALDHKHVYETSWLLPPLALACLRGLIALYIFTTIFTIWGWYGTHGERYAIGESFSYFTWLTYWGIGFYMLTAAIHTTCYALAGRSVLFDRGPRALRALHGLFYTTVTTYPFLVTVVFWGILYSPPWYTTVEPAWQNISQHGLNSLYALLEILLATTNPHPFLSLAVLIFILLLYVSLAYLTYHTEGFYTYSFLDPGAHGQHSAKVTGYCFAILAAILVFFFLSWGAIWLRRRLTHGKVKRSVRDSGKVVVEDEQPEVVEVSILQV
;
A
#
# COMPACT_ATOMS: atom_id res chain seq x y z
N MET A 1 -6.94 -24.27 34.14
CA MET A 1 -7.94 -23.94 33.10
C MET A 1 -7.40 -22.80 32.24
N ASN A 2 -6.89 -23.11 31.04
CA ASN A 2 -6.47 -22.11 30.07
C ASN A 2 -7.70 -21.30 29.63
N ARG A 3 -7.78 -20.02 30.02
CA ARG A 3 -8.70 -19.08 29.38
C ARG A 3 -8.27 -18.98 27.92
N LEU A 4 -9.10 -19.49 27.00
CA LEU A 4 -9.01 -19.12 25.59
C LEU A 4 -9.14 -17.60 25.52
N ARG A 5 -8.01 -16.91 25.37
CA ARG A 5 -7.96 -15.46 25.22
C ARG A 5 -8.56 -15.18 23.85
N ILE A 6 -9.85 -14.85 23.81
CA ILE A 6 -10.52 -14.37 22.60
C ILE A 6 -9.70 -13.17 22.13
N ARG A 7 -9.02 -13.31 20.99
CA ARG A 7 -8.23 -12.23 20.39
C ARG A 7 -9.20 -11.14 19.94
N SER A 8 -8.89 -9.89 20.27
CA SER A 8 -9.64 -8.76 19.75
C SER A 8 -9.48 -8.69 18.23
N ILE A 9 -10.47 -8.13 17.52
CA ILE A 9 -10.33 -7.83 16.08
C ILE A 9 -9.10 -6.93 15.82
N TYR A 10 -8.74 -6.08 16.77
CA TYR A 10 -7.54 -5.25 16.69
C TYR A 10 -6.24 -6.06 16.75
N ASP A 11 -6.22 -7.18 17.49
CA ASP A 11 -5.07 -8.08 17.53
C ASP A 11 -4.92 -8.81 16.18
N LEU A 12 -6.04 -9.21 15.57
CA LEU A 12 -6.06 -9.84 14.26
C LEU A 12 -5.63 -8.89 13.13
N LEU A 13 -5.82 -7.59 13.33
CA LEU A 13 -5.37 -6.52 12.43
C LEU A 13 -3.96 -5.99 12.79
N GLY A 14 -3.27 -6.60 13.75
CA GLY A 14 -1.89 -6.24 14.11
C GLY A 14 -1.74 -4.89 14.80
N VAL A 15 -2.79 -4.43 15.50
CA VAL A 15 -2.87 -3.10 16.13
C VAL A 15 -2.79 -3.18 17.66
N ASP A 16 -1.85 -3.99 18.16
CA ASP A 16 -1.60 -4.16 19.59
C ASP A 16 -1.07 -2.84 20.20
N PRO A 17 -1.79 -2.24 21.18
CA PRO A 17 -1.35 -1.02 21.86
C PRO A 17 0.05 -1.10 22.47
N ALA A 18 0.50 -2.29 22.90
CA ALA A 18 1.82 -2.47 23.47
C ALA A 18 2.95 -2.17 22.46
N LEU A 19 2.65 -2.18 21.16
CA LEU A 19 3.61 -1.94 20.08
C LEU A 19 3.58 -0.51 19.54
N ASP A 20 2.75 0.37 20.09
CA ASP A 20 2.55 1.73 19.54
C ASP A 20 3.84 2.58 19.58
N HIS A 21 4.70 2.36 20.59
CA HIS A 21 6.02 3.00 20.75
C HIS A 21 7.02 2.70 19.62
N LYS A 22 6.69 1.78 18.71
CA LYS A 22 7.53 1.41 17.57
C LYS A 22 7.35 2.33 16.37
N HIS A 23 6.27 3.12 16.31
CA HIS A 23 6.00 4.09 15.25
C HIS A 23 6.22 3.53 13.83
N VAL A 24 5.72 2.32 13.60
CA VAL A 24 6.06 1.51 12.42
C VAL A 24 5.54 2.08 11.10
N TYR A 25 4.54 2.97 11.16
CA TYR A 25 4.01 3.65 9.98
C TYR A 25 4.74 4.96 9.70
N GLU A 26 5.40 5.55 10.69
CA GLU A 26 6.05 6.86 10.65
C GLU A 26 7.58 6.81 10.58
N THR A 27 8.16 5.61 10.60
CA THR A 27 9.61 5.44 10.59
C THR A 27 10.10 4.57 9.43
N SER A 28 11.38 4.73 9.10
CA SER A 28 12.08 3.90 8.13
C SER A 28 13.40 3.41 8.73
N TRP A 29 13.99 2.36 8.15
CA TRP A 29 15.29 1.87 8.61
C TRP A 29 16.48 2.67 8.03
N LEU A 30 16.26 3.36 6.91
CA LEU A 30 17.30 4.06 6.14
C LEU A 30 17.21 5.59 6.25
N LEU A 31 16.02 6.16 5.99
CA LEU A 31 15.78 7.59 5.94
C LEU A 31 15.35 8.15 7.32
N PRO A 32 15.87 9.33 7.73
CA PRO A 32 15.30 10.02 8.89
C PRO A 32 13.83 10.40 8.63
N PRO A 33 12.98 10.52 9.68
CA PRO A 33 11.54 10.71 9.51
C PRO A 33 11.15 11.87 8.59
N LEU A 34 11.83 13.02 8.67
CA LEU A 34 11.51 14.16 7.80
C LEU A 34 11.79 13.85 6.32
N ALA A 35 12.87 13.14 6.00
CA ALA A 35 13.17 12.75 4.62
C ALA A 35 12.14 11.73 4.09
N LEU A 36 11.70 10.78 4.93
CA LEU A 36 10.62 9.86 4.59
C LEU A 36 9.31 10.61 4.34
N ALA A 37 8.98 11.61 5.17
CA ALA A 37 7.80 12.44 5.00
C ALA A 37 7.84 13.23 3.68
N CYS A 38 8.99 13.83 3.36
CA CYS A 38 9.19 14.53 2.09
C CYS A 38 9.04 13.59 0.89
N LEU A 39 9.63 12.39 0.94
CA LEU A 39 9.48 11.39 -0.14
C LEU A 39 8.01 11.03 -0.38
N ARG A 40 7.28 10.69 0.70
CA ARG A 40 5.84 10.38 0.63
C ARG A 40 5.03 11.56 0.10
N GLY A 41 5.32 12.77 0.57
CA GLY A 41 4.69 14.01 0.12
C GLY A 41 4.94 14.31 -1.36
N LEU A 42 6.17 14.09 -1.85
CA LEU A 42 6.52 14.27 -3.26
C LEU A 42 5.81 13.25 -4.16
N ILE A 43 5.72 11.99 -3.73
CA ILE A 43 4.95 10.96 -4.45
C ILE A 43 3.47 11.33 -4.50
N ALA A 44 2.88 11.73 -3.36
CA ALA A 44 1.49 12.17 -3.31
C ALA A 44 1.24 13.35 -4.24
N LEU A 45 2.10 14.38 -4.18
CA LEU A 45 2.02 15.55 -5.06
C LEU A 45 2.07 15.14 -6.53
N TYR A 46 3.02 14.28 -6.92
CA TYR A 46 3.13 13.80 -8.29
C TYR A 46 1.87 13.05 -8.75
N ILE A 47 1.31 12.18 -7.90
CA ILE A 47 0.10 11.43 -8.22
C ILE A 47 -1.08 12.39 -8.44
N PHE A 48 -1.32 13.32 -7.53
CA PHE A 48 -2.41 14.29 -7.69
C PHE A 48 -2.21 15.20 -8.90
N THR A 49 -0.99 15.69 -9.13
CA THR A 49 -0.66 16.44 -10.34
C THR A 49 -0.96 15.62 -11.59
N THR A 50 -0.56 14.35 -11.61
CA THR A 50 -0.86 13.44 -12.73
C THR A 50 -2.36 13.35 -12.97
N ILE A 51 -3.13 13.03 -11.92
CA ILE A 51 -4.59 12.89 -12.01
C ILE A 51 -5.24 14.16 -12.56
N PHE A 52 -4.92 15.32 -11.98
CA PHE A 52 -5.52 16.59 -12.39
C PHE A 52 -5.08 17.04 -13.78
N THR A 53 -3.85 16.73 -14.20
CA THR A 53 -3.39 16.98 -15.57
C THR A 53 -4.15 16.11 -16.57
N ILE A 54 -4.33 14.81 -16.29
CA ILE A 54 -5.10 13.91 -17.16
C ILE A 54 -6.55 14.35 -17.25
N TRP A 55 -7.19 14.66 -16.12
CA TRP A 55 -8.57 15.14 -16.12
C TRP A 55 -8.72 16.51 -16.81
N GLY A 56 -7.76 17.41 -16.64
CA GLY A 56 -7.73 18.68 -17.35
C GLY A 56 -7.60 18.49 -18.86
N TRP A 57 -6.77 17.53 -19.28
CA TRP A 57 -6.62 17.14 -20.68
C TRP A 57 -7.94 16.63 -21.25
N TYR A 58 -8.57 15.63 -20.61
CA TYR A 58 -9.89 15.14 -21.00
C TYR A 58 -10.94 16.25 -21.07
N GLY A 59 -10.91 17.17 -20.10
CA GLY A 59 -11.83 18.30 -20.00
C GLY A 59 -11.75 19.29 -21.16
N THR A 60 -10.57 19.40 -21.77
CA THR A 60 -10.23 20.36 -22.84
C THR A 60 -10.21 19.74 -24.23
N HIS A 61 -10.16 18.41 -24.34
CA HIS A 61 -10.07 17.67 -25.61
C HIS A 61 -11.36 16.91 -25.96
N GLY A 62 -12.49 17.28 -25.37
CA GLY A 62 -13.80 16.69 -25.70
C GLY A 62 -14.10 15.35 -25.03
N GLU A 63 -13.24 14.89 -24.12
CA GLU A 63 -13.35 13.59 -23.43
C GLU A 63 -13.87 13.74 -22.00
N ARG A 64 -14.69 14.76 -21.73
CA ARG A 64 -15.21 15.07 -20.38
C ARG A 64 -15.92 13.89 -19.72
N TYR A 65 -16.55 13.02 -20.50
CA TYR A 65 -17.22 11.81 -20.00
C TYR A 65 -16.24 10.85 -19.31
N ALA A 66 -15.00 10.74 -19.83
CA ALA A 66 -13.96 9.86 -19.30
C ALA A 66 -13.53 10.24 -17.88
N ILE A 67 -13.73 11.49 -17.46
CA ILE A 67 -13.48 11.93 -16.10
C ILE A 67 -14.43 11.22 -15.12
N GLY A 68 -15.73 11.19 -15.44
CA GLY A 68 -16.73 10.51 -14.60
C GLY A 68 -16.54 9.01 -14.60
N GLU A 69 -16.30 8.43 -15.78
CA GLU A 69 -16.07 7.00 -15.94
C GLU A 69 -14.78 6.50 -15.26
N SER A 70 -13.81 7.38 -15.00
CA SER A 70 -12.54 7.02 -14.36
C SER A 70 -12.74 6.23 -13.05
N PHE A 71 -13.75 6.56 -12.25
CA PHE A 71 -14.05 5.85 -11.00
C PHE A 71 -14.59 4.43 -11.18
N SER A 72 -14.97 4.04 -12.40
CA SER A 72 -15.35 2.67 -12.74
C SER A 72 -14.13 1.75 -12.94
N TYR A 73 -12.94 2.32 -13.16
CA TYR A 73 -11.72 1.55 -13.41
C TYR A 73 -10.96 1.28 -12.11
N PHE A 74 -10.65 0.01 -11.84
CA PHE A 74 -9.85 -0.38 -10.66
C PHE A 74 -8.46 0.25 -10.66
N THR A 75 -7.90 0.49 -11.86
CA THR A 75 -6.61 1.16 -12.02
C THR A 75 -6.62 2.59 -11.49
N TRP A 76 -7.66 3.37 -11.80
CA TRP A 76 -7.88 4.72 -11.27
C TRP A 76 -8.15 4.71 -9.76
N LEU A 77 -9.01 3.80 -9.29
CA LEU A 77 -9.27 3.62 -7.86
C LEU A 77 -7.98 3.30 -7.08
N THR A 78 -7.12 2.45 -7.66
CA THR A 78 -5.81 2.13 -7.08
C THR A 78 -4.90 3.35 -7.08
N TYR A 79 -4.84 4.12 -8.17
CA TYR A 79 -3.97 5.29 -8.27
C TYR A 79 -4.37 6.41 -7.30
N TRP A 80 -5.68 6.71 -7.19
CA TRP A 80 -6.22 7.58 -6.13
C TRP A 80 -5.91 7.04 -4.73
N GLY A 81 -6.07 5.74 -4.52
CA GLY A 81 -5.75 5.07 -3.26
C GLY A 81 -4.29 5.27 -2.85
N ILE A 82 -3.34 5.10 -3.76
CA ILE A 82 -1.92 5.37 -3.48
C ILE A 82 -1.71 6.85 -3.15
N GLY A 83 -2.29 7.77 -3.93
CA GLY A 83 -2.15 9.21 -3.68
C GLY A 83 -2.60 9.63 -2.29
N PHE A 84 -3.80 9.21 -1.90
CA PHE A 84 -4.33 9.48 -0.56
C PHE A 84 -3.54 8.78 0.55
N TYR A 85 -3.13 7.53 0.35
CA TYR A 85 -2.26 6.84 1.30
C TYR A 85 -0.97 7.62 1.53
N MET A 86 -0.28 7.99 0.45
CA MET A 86 1.01 8.70 0.54
C MET A 86 0.85 10.05 1.22
N LEU A 87 -0.24 10.78 0.94
CA LEU A 87 -0.56 12.02 1.64
C LEU A 87 -0.78 11.80 3.13
N THR A 88 -1.65 10.85 3.51
CA THR A 88 -1.93 10.53 4.91
C THR A 88 -0.66 10.06 5.63
N ALA A 89 0.13 9.17 5.02
CA ALA A 89 1.39 8.69 5.57
C ALA A 89 2.41 9.82 5.72
N ALA A 90 2.50 10.75 4.76
CA ALA A 90 3.36 11.94 4.86
C ALA A 90 2.96 12.83 6.04
N ILE A 91 1.65 13.05 6.26
CA ILE A 91 1.14 13.82 7.41
C ILE A 91 1.52 13.12 8.72
N HIS A 92 1.23 11.81 8.87
CA HIS A 92 1.60 11.05 10.07
C HIS A 92 3.11 11.13 10.36
N THR A 93 3.92 10.94 9.33
CA THR A 93 5.38 10.99 9.42
C THR A 93 5.87 12.38 9.79
N THR A 94 5.28 13.44 9.23
CA THR A 94 5.62 14.83 9.56
C THR A 94 5.27 15.15 11.02
N CYS A 95 4.07 14.78 11.46
CA CYS A 95 3.67 14.93 12.85
C CYS A 95 4.63 14.19 13.80
N TYR A 96 5.01 12.96 13.48
CA TYR A 96 5.99 12.21 14.27
C TYR A 96 7.38 12.85 14.25
N ALA A 97 7.87 13.29 13.08
CA ALA A 97 9.15 13.97 12.95
C ALA A 97 9.21 15.22 13.85
N LEU A 98 8.13 16.00 13.89
CA LEU A 98 8.04 17.25 14.64
C LEU A 98 7.65 17.07 16.11
N ALA A 99 6.92 16.03 16.49
CA ALA A 99 6.44 15.86 17.88
C ALA A 99 7.17 14.75 18.65
N GLY A 100 7.88 13.85 17.98
CA GLY A 100 8.47 12.66 18.60
C GLY A 100 7.47 11.58 18.99
N ARG A 101 6.19 11.73 18.62
CA ARG A 101 5.10 10.80 18.94
C ARG A 101 4.05 10.75 17.82
N SER A 102 3.23 9.71 17.79
CA SER A 102 2.21 9.49 16.76
C SER A 102 0.96 10.33 16.98
N VAL A 103 1.07 11.67 16.90
CA VAL A 103 0.02 12.65 17.29
C VAL A 103 -1.40 12.26 16.87
N LEU A 104 -1.60 11.84 15.62
CA LEU A 104 -2.92 11.49 15.09
C LEU A 104 -3.42 10.14 15.59
N PHE A 105 -2.54 9.13 15.66
CA PHE A 105 -2.93 7.81 16.13
C PHE A 105 -3.02 7.72 17.66
N ASP A 106 -2.36 8.60 18.40
CA ASP A 106 -2.43 8.66 19.86
C ASP A 106 -3.73 9.35 20.33
N ARG A 107 -4.27 10.26 19.50
CA ARG A 107 -5.53 10.98 19.78
C ARG A 107 -6.77 10.34 19.14
N GLY A 108 -6.60 9.64 18.02
CA GLY A 108 -7.69 9.03 17.27
C GLY A 108 -8.14 7.69 17.85
N PRO A 109 -9.35 7.22 17.49
CA PRO A 109 -9.79 5.89 17.86
C PRO A 109 -8.91 4.81 17.22
N ARG A 110 -8.77 3.66 17.89
CA ARG A 110 -7.97 2.50 17.44
C ARG A 110 -8.35 2.01 16.04
N ALA A 111 -9.62 2.17 15.66
CA ALA A 111 -10.12 1.89 14.33
C ALA A 111 -9.35 2.62 13.22
N LEU A 112 -8.94 3.88 13.41
CA LEU A 112 -8.18 4.62 12.39
C LEU A 112 -6.78 4.03 12.17
N ARG A 113 -6.12 3.54 13.23
CA ARG A 113 -4.83 2.85 13.11
C ARG A 113 -4.99 1.51 12.38
N ALA A 114 -6.08 0.79 12.65
CA ALA A 114 -6.42 -0.44 11.93
C ALA A 114 -6.71 -0.19 10.45
N LEU A 115 -7.51 0.84 10.14
CA LEU A 115 -7.80 1.25 8.77
C LEU A 115 -6.52 1.69 8.04
N HIS A 116 -5.60 2.40 8.70
CA HIS A 116 -4.33 2.75 8.09
C HIS A 116 -3.46 1.52 7.79
N GLY A 117 -3.46 0.51 8.66
CA GLY A 117 -2.79 -0.77 8.39
C GLY A 117 -3.40 -1.55 7.22
N LEU A 118 -4.74 -1.54 7.10
CA LEU A 118 -5.43 -2.10 5.93
C LEU A 118 -5.11 -1.30 4.66
N PHE A 119 -5.05 0.03 4.76
CA PHE A 119 -4.68 0.91 3.65
C PHE A 119 -3.23 0.66 3.19
N TYR A 120 -2.32 0.45 4.14
CA TYR A 120 -0.95 0.03 3.83
C TYR A 120 -0.92 -1.30 3.07
N THR A 121 -1.74 -2.28 3.48
CA THR A 121 -1.83 -3.57 2.77
C THR A 121 -2.30 -3.36 1.34
N THR A 122 -3.31 -2.51 1.10
CA THR A 122 -3.86 -2.30 -0.25
C THR A 122 -2.82 -1.68 -1.19
N VAL A 123 -2.11 -0.63 -0.75
CA VAL A 123 -1.11 0.08 -1.58
C VAL A 123 0.21 -0.68 -1.74
N THR A 124 0.48 -1.68 -0.92
CA THR A 124 1.64 -2.56 -1.08
C THR A 124 1.30 -3.89 -1.76
N THR A 125 0.07 -4.05 -2.25
CA THR A 125 -0.37 -5.29 -2.91
C THR A 125 -1.05 -5.03 -4.25
N TYR A 126 -2.11 -4.21 -4.31
CA TYR A 126 -2.85 -3.96 -5.55
C TYR A 126 -2.04 -3.34 -6.69
N PRO A 127 -1.05 -2.47 -6.45
CA PRO A 127 -0.33 -1.86 -7.56
C PRO A 127 0.38 -2.87 -8.46
N PHE A 128 0.90 -3.96 -7.89
CA PHE A 128 1.50 -5.04 -8.68
C PHE A 128 0.48 -5.78 -9.55
N LEU A 129 -0.72 -6.03 -9.00
CA LEU A 129 -1.83 -6.60 -9.77
C LEU A 129 -2.20 -5.66 -10.93
N VAL A 130 -2.35 -4.36 -10.67
CA VAL A 130 -2.66 -3.36 -11.70
C VAL A 130 -1.58 -3.34 -12.78
N THR A 131 -0.31 -3.31 -12.40
CA THR A 131 0.81 -3.33 -13.35
C THR A 131 0.77 -4.57 -14.23
N VAL A 132 0.63 -5.76 -13.67
CA VAL A 132 0.62 -7.01 -14.47
C VAL A 132 -0.62 -7.11 -15.34
N VAL A 133 -1.81 -6.74 -14.85
CA VAL A 133 -3.03 -6.75 -15.66
C VAL A 133 -2.92 -5.72 -16.79
N PHE A 134 -2.44 -4.52 -16.51
CA PHE A 134 -2.31 -3.51 -17.54
C PHE A 134 -1.30 -3.95 -18.61
N TRP A 135 -0.05 -4.24 -18.24
CA TRP A 135 0.99 -4.54 -19.22
C TRP A 135 0.86 -5.92 -19.88
N GLY A 136 0.23 -6.88 -19.19
CA GLY A 136 0.07 -8.25 -19.69
C GLY A 136 -1.25 -8.51 -20.42
N ILE A 137 -2.28 -7.71 -20.18
CA ILE A 137 -3.64 -7.97 -20.71
C ILE A 137 -4.21 -6.76 -21.46
N LEU A 138 -4.09 -5.55 -20.91
CA LEU A 138 -4.76 -4.36 -21.46
C LEU A 138 -3.92 -3.62 -22.50
N TYR A 139 -2.60 -3.59 -22.32
CA TYR A 139 -1.67 -2.95 -23.24
C TYR A 139 -1.66 -3.69 -24.58
N SER A 140 -1.79 -2.92 -25.67
CA SER A 140 -1.74 -3.41 -27.04
C SER A 140 -0.56 -2.76 -27.77
N PRO A 141 0.44 -3.54 -28.24
CA PRO A 141 1.53 -3.02 -29.07
C PRO A 141 1.02 -2.40 -30.39
N PRO A 142 1.76 -1.46 -31.01
CA PRO A 142 3.12 -1.00 -30.67
C PRO A 142 3.17 0.03 -29.53
N TRP A 143 4.36 0.50 -29.18
CA TRP A 143 4.54 1.58 -28.21
C TRP A 143 3.87 2.88 -28.69
N TYR A 144 3.47 3.73 -27.74
CA TYR A 144 2.83 5.00 -27.99
C TYR A 144 3.72 5.94 -28.82
N THR A 145 3.12 6.61 -29.80
CA THR A 145 3.81 7.53 -30.71
C THR A 145 3.89 8.96 -30.18
N THR A 146 3.12 9.29 -29.15
CA THR A 146 3.12 10.61 -28.49
C THR A 146 3.47 10.47 -27.00
N VAL A 147 3.99 11.56 -26.43
CA VAL A 147 4.44 11.59 -25.03
C VAL A 147 3.29 11.46 -24.04
N GLU A 148 2.15 12.06 -24.35
CA GLU A 148 0.99 12.13 -23.45
C GLU A 148 0.48 10.73 -23.03
N PRO A 149 0.09 9.81 -23.94
CA PRO A 149 -0.43 8.51 -23.54
C PRO A 149 0.67 7.61 -22.97
N ALA A 150 1.92 7.76 -23.42
CA ALA A 150 3.06 7.06 -22.81
C ALA A 150 3.22 7.45 -21.34
N TRP A 151 3.24 8.76 -21.05
CA TRP A 151 3.39 9.30 -19.70
C TRP A 151 2.22 8.91 -18.80
N GLN A 152 0.98 8.99 -19.29
CA GLN A 152 -0.20 8.60 -18.51
C GLN A 152 -0.13 7.13 -18.08
N ASN A 153 0.16 6.24 -19.03
CA ASN A 153 0.18 4.80 -18.76
C ASN A 153 1.38 4.40 -17.89
N ILE A 154 2.56 4.99 -18.10
CA ILE A 154 3.71 4.79 -17.19
C ILE A 154 3.37 5.26 -15.78
N SER A 155 2.73 6.43 -15.63
CA SER A 155 2.43 6.99 -14.32
C SER A 155 1.43 6.12 -13.56
N GLN A 156 0.34 5.72 -14.20
CA GLN A 156 -0.73 4.96 -13.56
C GLN A 156 -0.42 3.47 -13.40
N HIS A 157 0.34 2.87 -14.31
CA HIS A 157 0.49 1.42 -14.40
C HIS A 157 1.93 0.92 -14.26
N GLY A 158 2.92 1.82 -14.30
CA GLY A 158 4.33 1.51 -14.00
C GLY A 158 4.76 2.03 -12.62
N LEU A 159 4.62 3.35 -12.40
CA LEU A 159 5.11 4.00 -11.18
C LEU A 159 4.31 3.59 -9.93
N ASN A 160 3.06 3.17 -10.08
CA ASN A 160 2.25 2.63 -8.98
C ASN A 160 2.98 1.48 -8.23
N SER A 161 3.60 0.54 -8.95
CA SER A 161 4.38 -0.57 -8.37
C SER A 161 5.70 -0.09 -7.78
N LEU A 162 6.34 0.94 -8.36
CA LEU A 162 7.51 1.57 -7.75
C LEU A 162 7.16 2.20 -6.39
N TYR A 163 6.03 2.90 -6.28
CA TYR A 163 5.57 3.48 -5.03
C TYR A 163 5.27 2.42 -3.97
N ALA A 164 4.64 1.30 -4.37
CA ALA A 164 4.45 0.14 -3.51
C ALA A 164 5.78 -0.44 -3.02
N LEU A 165 6.77 -0.59 -3.91
CA LEU A 165 8.10 -1.08 -3.57
C LEU A 165 8.81 -0.15 -2.59
N LEU A 166 8.75 1.17 -2.79
CA LEU A 166 9.37 2.12 -1.86
C LEU A 166 8.79 1.98 -0.43
N GLU A 167 7.48 1.81 -0.30
CA GLU A 167 6.83 1.56 1.00
C GLU A 167 7.17 0.19 1.59
N ILE A 168 7.28 -0.84 0.75
CA ILE A 168 7.74 -2.18 1.18
C ILE A 168 9.20 -2.14 1.62
N LEU A 169 10.06 -1.37 0.94
CA LEU A 169 11.50 -1.39 1.17
C LEU A 169 11.95 -0.43 2.26
N LEU A 170 11.30 0.72 2.45
CA LEU A 170 11.78 1.76 3.37
C LEU A 170 11.09 1.72 4.73
N ALA A 171 9.75 1.66 4.77
CA ALA A 171 8.99 1.75 6.02
C ALA A 171 9.38 0.64 7.00
N THR A 172 9.22 0.85 8.31
CA THR A 172 9.53 -0.16 9.36
C THR A 172 8.33 -1.02 9.74
N THR A 173 7.27 -0.97 8.92
CA THR A 173 6.01 -1.73 9.02
C THR A 173 6.22 -3.22 9.30
N ASN A 174 5.29 -3.84 10.01
CA ASN A 174 5.30 -5.30 10.15
C ASN A 174 4.71 -5.96 8.88
N PRO A 175 5.04 -7.24 8.62
CA PRO A 175 4.34 -8.00 7.59
C PRO A 175 2.83 -7.98 7.82
N HIS A 176 2.08 -8.00 6.72
CA HIS A 176 0.63 -7.86 6.74
C HIS A 176 -0.04 -8.88 7.66
N PRO A 177 -1.02 -8.48 8.49
CA PRO A 177 -1.86 -9.43 9.20
C PRO A 177 -2.67 -10.25 8.19
N PHE A 178 -2.80 -11.57 8.37
CA PHE A 178 -3.52 -12.41 7.39
C PHE A 178 -4.99 -12.02 7.19
N LEU A 179 -5.63 -11.37 8.17
CA LEU A 179 -6.99 -10.85 8.02
C LEU A 179 -7.08 -9.77 6.93
N SER A 180 -6.00 -9.03 6.65
CA SER A 180 -6.01 -8.03 5.59
C SER A 180 -6.15 -8.65 4.20
N LEU A 181 -5.73 -9.91 4.00
CA LEU A 181 -5.99 -10.65 2.76
C LEU A 181 -7.49 -10.84 2.50
N ALA A 182 -8.26 -11.16 3.54
CA ALA A 182 -9.72 -11.27 3.42
C ALA A 182 -10.34 -9.93 3.03
N VAL A 183 -9.82 -8.82 3.56
CA VAL A 183 -10.25 -7.46 3.18
C VAL A 183 -9.88 -7.15 1.73
N LEU A 184 -8.69 -7.54 1.26
CA LEU A 184 -8.31 -7.36 -0.15
C LEU A 184 -9.24 -8.13 -1.11
N ILE A 185 -9.58 -9.37 -0.76
CA ILE A 185 -10.51 -10.18 -1.56
C ILE A 185 -11.90 -9.52 -1.55
N PHE A 186 -12.35 -9.06 -0.38
CA PHE A 186 -13.64 -8.37 -0.26
C PHE A 186 -13.71 -7.11 -1.13
N ILE A 187 -12.67 -6.27 -1.15
CA ILE A 187 -12.63 -5.09 -2.01
C ILE A 187 -12.64 -5.47 -3.50
N LEU A 188 -11.98 -6.56 -3.90
CA LEU A 188 -12.05 -7.04 -5.28
C LEU A 188 -13.46 -7.54 -5.65
N LEU A 189 -14.17 -8.18 -4.73
CA LEU A 189 -15.57 -8.55 -4.95
C LEU A 189 -16.45 -7.32 -5.10
N LEU A 190 -16.26 -6.30 -4.25
CA LEU A 190 -16.93 -5.00 -4.41
C LEU A 190 -16.62 -4.36 -5.76
N TYR A 191 -15.38 -4.48 -6.24
CA TYR A 191 -15.00 -3.97 -7.56
C TYR A 191 -15.73 -4.71 -8.70
N VAL A 192 -15.84 -6.04 -8.63
CA VAL A 192 -16.62 -6.80 -9.61
C VAL A 192 -18.09 -6.33 -9.59
N SER A 193 -18.67 -6.13 -8.41
CA SER A 193 -20.02 -5.56 -8.30
C SER A 193 -20.11 -4.17 -8.92
N LEU A 194 -19.11 -3.31 -8.70
CA LEU A 194 -19.05 -1.98 -9.30
C LEU A 194 -18.96 -2.05 -10.84
N ALA A 195 -18.15 -2.95 -11.40
CA ALA A 195 -18.03 -3.10 -12.86
C ALA A 195 -19.36 -3.47 -13.52
N TYR A 196 -20.17 -4.33 -12.88
CA TYR A 196 -21.50 -4.67 -13.36
C TYR A 196 -22.52 -3.56 -13.12
N LEU A 197 -22.37 -2.79 -12.04
CA LEU A 197 -23.16 -1.57 -11.83
C LEU A 197 -22.88 -0.55 -12.93
N THR A 198 -21.61 -0.32 -13.28
CA THR A 198 -21.21 0.55 -14.40
C THR A 198 -21.84 0.10 -15.71
N TYR A 199 -21.85 -1.20 -16.01
CA TYR A 199 -22.56 -1.69 -17.20
C TYR A 199 -24.05 -1.33 -17.20
N HIS A 200 -24.71 -1.44 -16.05
CA HIS A 200 -26.13 -1.11 -15.93
C HIS A 200 -26.43 0.40 -15.97
N THR A 201 -25.51 1.26 -15.52
CA THR A 201 -25.73 2.71 -15.45
C THR A 201 -25.15 3.47 -16.65
N GLU A 202 -24.01 3.03 -17.18
CA GLU A 202 -23.24 3.70 -18.24
C GLU A 202 -23.22 2.90 -19.56
N GLY A 203 -23.68 1.63 -19.55
CA GLY A 203 -23.83 0.83 -20.77
C GLY A 203 -22.56 0.14 -21.28
N PHE A 204 -21.49 0.09 -20.49
CA PHE A 204 -20.23 -0.57 -20.88
C PHE A 204 -19.58 -1.36 -19.73
N TYR A 205 -18.79 -2.38 -20.09
CA TYR A 205 -17.89 -3.06 -19.15
C TYR A 205 -16.52 -2.38 -19.17
N THR A 206 -16.01 -2.03 -17.98
CA THR A 206 -14.71 -1.36 -17.81
C THR A 206 -13.54 -2.18 -18.35
N TYR A 207 -13.68 -3.51 -18.30
CA TYR A 207 -12.73 -4.44 -18.91
C TYR A 207 -13.49 -5.47 -19.72
N SER A 208 -13.08 -5.69 -20.96
CA SER A 208 -13.71 -6.66 -21.86
C SER A 208 -13.67 -8.09 -21.34
N PHE A 209 -12.73 -8.42 -20.46
CA PHE A 209 -12.65 -9.73 -19.81
C PHE A 209 -13.71 -9.95 -18.71
N LEU A 210 -14.47 -8.92 -18.34
CA LEU A 210 -15.61 -9.00 -17.41
C LEU A 210 -16.96 -9.11 -18.14
N ASP A 211 -16.98 -8.95 -19.46
CA ASP A 211 -18.18 -9.04 -20.29
C ASP A 211 -18.59 -10.53 -20.50
N PRO A 212 -19.75 -10.96 -19.98
CA PRO A 212 -20.26 -12.31 -20.16
C PRO A 212 -20.85 -12.54 -21.56
N GLY A 213 -20.99 -11.50 -22.37
CA GLY A 213 -21.58 -11.53 -23.71
C GLY A 213 -23.10 -11.70 -23.73
N ALA A 214 -23.69 -11.58 -24.93
CA ALA A 214 -25.10 -11.83 -25.19
C ALA A 214 -25.58 -13.23 -24.75
N HIS A 215 -26.44 -13.27 -23.71
CA HIS A 215 -26.93 -14.51 -23.09
C HIS A 215 -25.84 -15.32 -22.37
N GLY A 216 -24.71 -14.70 -22.01
CA GLY A 216 -23.72 -15.31 -21.13
C GLY A 216 -22.75 -16.29 -21.79
N GLN A 217 -22.58 -16.24 -23.11
CA GLN A 217 -21.68 -17.14 -23.87
C GLN A 217 -20.20 -17.03 -23.46
N HIS A 218 -19.80 -15.92 -22.83
CA HIS A 218 -18.45 -15.74 -22.28
C HIS A 218 -18.37 -15.93 -20.75
N SER A 219 -19.44 -16.37 -20.07
CA SER A 219 -19.47 -16.49 -18.59
C SER A 219 -18.35 -17.37 -18.03
N ALA A 220 -17.98 -18.44 -18.75
CA ALA A 220 -16.87 -19.31 -18.36
C ALA A 220 -15.52 -18.57 -18.44
N LYS A 221 -15.33 -17.73 -19.46
CA LYS A 221 -14.13 -16.89 -19.62
C LYS A 221 -14.05 -15.86 -18.50
N VAL A 222 -15.15 -15.13 -18.21
CA VAL A 222 -15.22 -14.16 -17.10
C VAL A 222 -14.86 -14.84 -15.78
N THR A 223 -15.46 -16.01 -15.50
CA THR A 223 -15.17 -16.80 -14.30
C THR A 223 -13.68 -17.16 -14.22
N GLY A 224 -13.08 -17.58 -15.34
CA GLY A 224 -11.64 -17.83 -15.44
C GLY A 224 -10.79 -16.62 -15.07
N TYR A 225 -11.13 -15.42 -15.56
CA TYR A 225 -10.44 -14.19 -15.18
C TYR A 225 -10.61 -13.83 -13.70
N CYS A 226 -11.80 -13.99 -13.13
CA CYS A 226 -12.03 -13.76 -11.70
C CYS A 226 -11.13 -14.65 -10.83
N PHE A 227 -11.01 -15.94 -11.16
CA PHE A 227 -10.12 -16.86 -10.44
C PHE A 227 -8.63 -16.59 -10.70
N ALA A 228 -8.26 -16.16 -11.91
CA ALA A 228 -6.89 -15.76 -12.22
C ALA A 228 -6.48 -14.51 -11.42
N ILE A 229 -7.36 -13.50 -11.31
CA ILE A 229 -7.14 -12.30 -10.49
C ILE A 229 -7.08 -12.66 -9.00
N LEU A 230 -7.94 -13.57 -8.54
CA LEU A 230 -7.87 -14.10 -7.17
C LEU A 230 -6.52 -14.78 -6.90
N ALA A 231 -6.05 -15.63 -7.80
CA ALA A 231 -4.73 -16.26 -7.65
C ALA A 231 -3.60 -15.22 -7.65
N ALA A 232 -3.67 -14.22 -8.53
CA ALA A 232 -2.68 -13.16 -8.61
C ALA A 232 -2.63 -12.33 -7.31
N ILE A 233 -3.77 -11.96 -6.71
CA ILE A 233 -3.76 -11.20 -5.46
C ILE A 233 -3.20 -12.01 -4.29
N LEU A 234 -3.45 -13.33 -4.25
CA LEU A 234 -2.83 -14.23 -3.26
C LEU A 234 -1.31 -14.19 -3.39
N VAL A 235 -0.79 -14.36 -4.61
CA VAL A 235 0.65 -14.32 -4.89
C VAL A 235 1.25 -12.98 -4.45
N PHE A 236 0.69 -11.85 -4.90
CA PHE A 236 1.23 -10.54 -4.55
C PHE A 236 1.15 -10.23 -3.06
N PHE A 237 0.11 -10.71 -2.36
CA PHE A 237 0.03 -10.59 -0.91
C PHE A 237 1.21 -11.28 -0.23
N PHE A 238 1.50 -12.54 -0.59
CA PHE A 238 2.62 -13.28 -0.01
C PHE A 238 3.99 -12.72 -0.43
N LEU A 239 4.12 -12.21 -1.65
CA LEU A 239 5.34 -11.51 -2.08
C LEU A 239 5.58 -10.24 -1.28
N SER A 240 4.55 -9.40 -1.10
CA SER A 240 4.62 -8.19 -0.27
C SER A 240 4.96 -8.53 1.18
N TRP A 241 4.25 -9.51 1.75
CA TRP A 241 4.49 -10.02 3.10
C TRP A 241 5.93 -10.53 3.26
N GLY A 242 6.41 -11.35 2.31
CA GLY A 242 7.74 -11.94 2.31
C GLY A 242 8.84 -10.90 2.15
N ALA A 243 8.64 -9.91 1.29
CA ALA A 243 9.57 -8.80 1.10
C ALA A 243 9.68 -7.94 2.36
N ILE A 244 8.56 -7.64 3.04
CA ILE A 244 8.56 -6.92 4.33
C ILE A 244 9.29 -7.75 5.41
N TRP A 245 9.00 -9.06 5.48
CA TRP A 245 9.69 -9.97 6.40
C TRP A 245 11.20 -9.99 6.14
N LEU A 246 11.61 -10.14 4.88
CA LEU A 246 13.00 -10.19 4.47
C LEU A 246 13.71 -8.87 4.78
N ARG A 247 13.10 -7.73 4.42
CA ARG A 247 13.62 -6.40 4.77
C ARG A 247 13.89 -6.32 6.27
N ARG A 248 12.94 -6.69 7.12
CA ARG A 248 13.12 -6.63 8.59
C ARG A 248 14.26 -7.53 9.08
N ARG A 249 14.44 -8.70 8.47
CA ARG A 249 15.56 -9.60 8.76
C ARG A 249 16.90 -8.98 8.37
N LEU A 250 17.01 -8.49 7.14
CA LEU A 250 18.24 -7.90 6.60
C LEU A 250 18.64 -6.59 7.29
N THR A 251 17.66 -5.82 7.76
CA THR A 251 17.92 -4.55 8.45
C THR A 251 18.10 -4.75 9.96
N HIS A 252 17.99 -5.98 10.47
CA HIS A 252 18.08 -6.31 11.90
C HIS A 252 17.15 -5.44 12.77
N GLY A 253 16.01 -5.02 12.23
CA GLY A 253 15.08 -4.12 12.92
C GLY A 253 15.62 -2.70 13.17
N LYS A 254 16.62 -2.24 12.41
CA LYS A 254 17.09 -0.83 12.45
C LYS A 254 15.92 0.13 12.21
N VAL A 255 15.88 1.22 12.99
CA VAL A 255 14.87 2.27 12.90
C VAL A 255 15.54 3.64 13.04
N LYS A 256 15.28 4.54 12.10
CA LYS A 256 15.63 5.96 12.23
C LYS A 256 14.46 6.69 12.88
N ARG A 257 14.63 7.05 14.16
CA ARG A 257 13.63 7.75 14.98
C ARG A 257 13.78 9.26 14.88
N SER A 258 12.73 9.98 15.29
CA SER A 258 12.82 11.44 15.44
C SER A 258 13.78 11.80 16.57
N VAL A 259 14.51 12.90 16.43
CA VAL A 259 15.33 13.44 17.54
C VAL A 259 14.49 13.87 18.74
N ARG A 260 13.19 14.11 18.52
CA ARG A 260 12.22 14.48 19.55
C ARG A 260 11.53 13.27 20.20
N ASP A 261 11.76 12.07 19.67
CA ASP A 261 11.24 10.83 20.25
C ASP A 261 12.00 10.53 21.55
N SER A 262 11.33 10.82 22.66
CA SER A 262 11.86 10.68 24.01
C SER A 262 11.86 9.22 24.49
N GLY A 263 11.24 8.31 23.73
CA GLY A 263 11.25 6.86 23.95
C GLY A 263 12.52 6.18 23.46
N LYS A 264 13.69 6.84 23.58
CA LYS A 264 14.99 6.18 23.42
C LYS A 264 15.10 5.09 24.49
N VAL A 265 14.69 3.87 24.16
CA VAL A 265 15.21 2.70 24.86
C VAL A 265 16.70 2.71 24.58
N VAL A 266 17.48 3.06 25.59
CA VAL A 266 18.91 2.81 25.64
C VAL A 266 19.07 1.35 25.27
N VAL A 267 19.60 1.08 24.08
CA VAL A 267 20.21 -0.22 23.81
C VAL A 267 21.35 -0.27 24.82
N GLU A 268 21.24 -1.15 25.82
CA GLU A 268 22.31 -1.37 26.79
C GLU A 268 23.63 -1.42 26.04
N ASP A 269 24.57 -0.57 26.50
CA ASP A 269 25.95 -0.59 26.10
C ASP A 269 26.45 -2.04 26.03
N GLU A 270 27.21 -2.34 24.97
CA GLU A 270 28.20 -3.40 25.03
C GLU A 270 29.00 -3.18 26.32
N GLN A 271 28.75 -4.01 27.34
CA GLN A 271 29.65 -4.04 28.49
C GLN A 271 31.03 -4.41 27.96
N PRO A 272 32.08 -3.62 28.23
CA PRO A 272 33.42 -4.03 27.90
C PRO A 272 33.70 -5.31 28.68
N GLU A 273 34.08 -6.36 27.96
CA GLU A 273 34.51 -7.63 28.49
C GLU A 273 35.64 -7.37 29.51
N VAL A 274 35.30 -7.41 30.81
CA VAL A 274 36.29 -7.36 31.88
C VAL A 274 36.98 -8.71 31.83
N VAL A 275 38.10 -8.76 31.11
CA VAL A 275 39.05 -9.87 31.17
C VAL A 275 39.60 -9.90 32.59
N GLU A 276 39.04 -10.79 33.42
CA GLU A 276 39.55 -11.08 34.75
C GLU A 276 40.91 -11.78 34.58
N VAL A 277 41.99 -11.00 34.69
CA VAL A 277 43.35 -11.52 34.75
C VAL A 277 43.47 -12.27 36.07
N SER A 278 43.41 -13.60 36.01
CA SER A 278 43.77 -14.47 37.12
C SER A 278 45.25 -14.27 37.44
N ILE A 279 45.51 -13.50 38.48
CA ILE A 279 46.86 -13.37 39.07
C ILE A 279 47.03 -14.54 40.03
N LEU A 280 48.04 -15.35 39.73
CA LEU A 280 48.65 -16.39 40.55
C LEU A 280 48.65 -16.03 42.05
N GLN A 281 48.20 -16.97 42.88
CA GLN A 281 48.64 -17.08 44.26
C GLN A 281 49.14 -18.51 44.54
N VAL A 282 50.48 -18.57 44.60
CA VAL A 282 51.39 -19.36 45.46
C VAL A 282 50.98 -20.78 45.85
#